data_AF-A0A504YXT9-F1
#
_entry.id   AF-A0A504YXT9-F1
#
_cell.length_a   1.000
_cell.length_b   1.000
_cell.length_c   1.000
_cell.angle_alpha   90.00
_cell.angle_beta   90.00
_cell.angle_gamma   90.00
#
_symmetry.space_group_name_H-M   'P 1'
#
loop_
_entity.id
_entity.type
_entity.pdbx_description
1 polymer ?
#
loop_
_entity_poly.entity_id
_entity_poly.type
_entity_poly.pdbx_seq_one_letter_code
_entity_poly.pdbx_strand_id
1 'polypeptide(L)'
;MPFTTSGAAHGTLSEQFQQRYILTAARYFPYVKSRLVVVDTKQEILCPIEVALEDVHGRVKQLDQALSKDPVDVKFLQMVLQGGIGTTVNQGPLEVATTFLRSPTVNECESHRSTAVTDAASYVDCQNRLRICFRQLLDK
;
A
#
# COMPACT_ATOMS: atom_id res chain seq x y z
N MET A 1 9.24 6.14 0.29
CA MET A 1 10.58 5.57 0.55
C MET A 1 10.42 4.37 1.46
N PRO A 2 10.78 3.17 1.02
CA PRO A 2 10.73 1.97 1.86
C PRO A 2 11.87 2.01 2.90
N PHE A 3 11.59 1.54 4.11
CA PHE A 3 12.61 1.38 5.16
C PHE A 3 12.18 0.31 6.17
N THR A 4 13.14 -0.19 6.95
CA THR A 4 12.93 -1.07 8.10
C THR A 4 13.43 -0.40 9.38
N THR A 5 13.00 -0.90 10.54
CA THR A 5 13.51 -0.43 11.86
C THR A 5 15.00 -0.69 12.04
N SER A 6 15.55 -1.69 11.34
CA SER A 6 16.99 -1.99 11.27
C SER A 6 17.79 -1.05 10.37
N GLY A 7 17.14 -0.14 9.65
CA GLY A 7 17.77 0.83 8.75
C GLY A 7 18.02 0.31 7.32
N ALA A 8 17.65 -0.93 7.02
CA ALA A 8 17.65 -1.43 5.65
C ALA A 8 16.48 -0.83 4.85
N ALA A 9 16.63 -0.74 3.52
CA ALA A 9 15.54 -0.30 2.66
C ALA A 9 14.41 -1.35 2.56
N HIS A 10 14.78 -2.62 2.56
CA HIS A 10 13.88 -3.76 2.36
C HIS A 10 14.03 -4.78 3.51
N GLY A 11 12.90 -5.33 3.94
CA GLY A 11 12.82 -6.37 4.98
C GLY A 11 11.69 -7.35 4.73
N THR A 12 11.31 -8.09 5.76
CA THR A 12 10.09 -8.91 5.71
C THR A 12 8.84 -8.05 5.69
N LEU A 13 7.68 -8.64 5.35
CA LEU A 13 6.40 -7.90 5.30
C LEU A 13 6.12 -7.16 6.61
N SER A 14 6.29 -7.83 7.75
CA SER A 14 6.07 -7.25 9.09
C SER A 14 7.08 -6.17 9.49
N GLU A 15 8.18 -6.03 8.77
CA GLU A 15 9.23 -5.05 9.05
C GLU A 15 9.25 -3.90 8.04
N GLN A 16 8.42 -3.98 6.99
CA GLN A 16 8.46 -3.06 5.88
C GLN A 16 7.62 -1.82 6.17
N PHE A 17 8.27 -0.72 6.50
CA PHE A 17 7.64 0.59 6.62
C PHE A 17 7.79 1.39 5.31
N GLN A 18 6.96 2.42 5.17
CA GLN A 18 7.06 3.37 4.08
C GLN A 18 6.97 4.81 4.59
N GLN A 19 7.95 5.62 4.25
CA GLN A 19 7.94 7.07 4.49
C GLN A 19 7.48 7.79 3.23
N ARG A 20 6.33 8.46 3.32
CA ARG A 20 5.73 9.28 2.27
C ARG A 20 6.05 10.76 2.54
N TYR A 21 6.33 11.48 1.47
CA TYR A 21 6.45 12.93 1.49
C TYR A 21 5.40 13.55 0.58
N ILE A 22 4.63 14.49 1.11
CA ILE A 22 3.67 15.28 0.36
C ILE A 22 4.27 16.67 0.21
N LEU A 23 4.56 17.04 -1.03
CA LEU A 23 5.16 18.32 -1.38
C LEU A 23 4.10 19.25 -1.94
N THR A 24 3.95 20.42 -1.32
CA THR A 24 3.03 21.46 -1.79
C THR A 24 3.81 22.43 -2.66
N ALA A 25 3.46 22.53 -3.94
CA ALA A 25 4.03 23.52 -4.84
C ALA A 25 3.40 24.89 -4.62
N ALA A 26 4.14 25.97 -4.92
CA ALA A 26 3.65 27.35 -4.79
C ALA A 26 2.39 27.66 -5.62
N ARG A 27 2.13 26.88 -6.68
CA ARG A 27 1.00 27.02 -7.61
C ARG A 27 0.58 25.64 -8.14
N TYR A 28 -0.62 25.57 -8.73
CA TYR A 28 -1.14 24.34 -9.33
C TYR A 28 -0.59 24.05 -10.72
N PHE A 29 -0.56 22.78 -11.11
CA PHE A 29 -0.37 22.36 -12.49
C PHE A 29 -1.74 22.18 -13.19
N PRO A 30 -1.84 22.44 -14.50
CA PRO A 30 -0.80 22.96 -15.40
C PRO A 30 -0.49 24.45 -15.13
N TYR A 31 0.75 24.88 -15.39
CA TYR A 31 1.18 26.27 -15.25
C TYR A 31 2.14 26.68 -16.37
N VAL A 32 2.31 27.98 -16.59
CA VAL A 32 3.20 28.54 -17.63
C VAL A 32 4.65 28.07 -17.45
N LYS A 33 5.10 27.90 -16.20
CA LYS A 33 6.42 27.35 -15.88
C LYS A 33 6.32 25.84 -15.64
N SER A 34 7.26 25.09 -16.21
CA SER A 34 7.41 23.64 -16.00
C SER A 34 8.02 23.28 -14.64
N ARG A 35 8.52 24.28 -13.88
CA ARG A 35 9.09 24.11 -12.55
C ARG A 35 8.49 25.14 -11.61
N LEU A 36 8.07 24.66 -10.44
CA LEU A 36 7.54 25.48 -9.35
C LEU A 36 8.33 25.15 -8.08
N VAL A 37 8.49 26.14 -7.21
CA VAL A 37 9.13 25.93 -5.91
C VAL A 37 8.18 25.17 -4.98
N VAL A 38 8.74 24.29 -4.16
CA VAL A 38 8.03 23.64 -3.06
C VAL A 38 7.97 24.63 -1.90
N VAL A 39 6.77 24.89 -1.39
CA VAL A 39 6.52 25.85 -0.30
C VAL A 39 6.22 25.15 1.03
N ASP A 40 5.81 23.88 0.99
CA ASP A 40 5.55 23.08 2.18
C ASP A 40 5.88 21.60 1.91
N THR A 41 6.26 20.89 2.97
CA THR A 41 6.63 19.47 2.94
C THR A 41 6.07 18.78 4.18
N LYS A 42 5.12 17.88 3.98
CA LYS A 42 4.58 17.02 5.03
C LYS A 42 5.17 15.62 4.90
N GLN A 43 5.60 15.05 6.02
CA GLN A 43 6.06 13.66 6.10
C GLN A 43 4.99 12.79 6.77
N GLU A 44 4.76 11.61 6.21
CA GLU A 44 3.87 10.58 6.73
C GLU A 44 4.63 9.25 6.78
N ILE A 45 4.50 8.52 7.89
CA ILE A 45 5.06 7.18 8.04
C ILE A 45 3.90 6.19 8.05
N LEU A 46 3.98 5.20 7.18
CA LEU A 46 3.05 4.10 7.08
C LEU A 46 3.70 2.87 7.72
N CYS A 47 2.95 2.22 8.62
CA CYS A 47 3.36 0.95 9.21
C CYS A 47 3.15 -0.22 8.24
N PRO A 48 3.73 -1.39 8.54
CA PRO A 48 3.66 -2.59 7.69
C PRO A 48 2.26 -2.95 7.19
N ILE A 49 1.24 -2.91 8.06
CA ILE A 49 -0.14 -3.22 7.64
C ILE A 49 -0.72 -2.15 6.70
N GLU A 50 -0.38 -0.88 6.90
CA GLU A 50 -0.80 0.21 6.00
C GLU A 50 -0.14 0.08 4.62
N VAL A 51 1.15 -0.29 4.59
CA VAL A 51 1.88 -0.58 3.36
C VAL A 51 1.23 -1.73 2.61
N ALA A 52 0.91 -2.82 3.31
CA ALA A 52 0.21 -3.96 2.73
C ALA A 52 -1.18 -3.59 2.21
N LEU A 53 -1.93 -2.78 2.96
CA LEU A 53 -3.25 -2.30 2.55
C LEU A 53 -3.19 -1.48 1.27
N GLU A 54 -2.22 -0.57 1.14
CA GLU A 54 -2.04 0.23 -0.08
C GLU A 54 -1.64 -0.61 -1.29
N ASP A 55 -0.79 -1.62 -1.10
CA ASP A 55 -0.41 -2.54 -2.18
C ASP A 55 -1.63 -3.33 -2.69
N VAL A 56 -2.36 -3.98 -1.78
CA VAL A 56 -3.55 -4.78 -2.16
C VAL A 56 -4.62 -3.90 -2.79
N HIS A 57 -4.88 -2.72 -2.23
CA HIS A 57 -5.84 -1.77 -2.80
C HIS A 57 -5.39 -1.26 -4.18
N GLY A 58 -4.09 -0.98 -4.36
CA GLY A 58 -3.51 -0.61 -5.64
C GLY A 58 -3.71 -1.68 -6.71
N ARG A 59 -3.55 -2.96 -6.35
CA ARG A 59 -3.79 -4.09 -7.25
C ARG A 59 -5.27 -4.20 -7.66
N VAL A 60 -6.20 -4.08 -6.71
CA VAL A 60 -7.65 -4.08 -7.01
C VAL A 60 -7.99 -2.96 -7.99
N LYS A 61 -7.48 -1.75 -7.77
CA LYS A 61 -7.70 -0.60 -8.67
C LYS A 61 -7.12 -0.82 -10.07
N GLN A 62 -5.92 -1.41 -10.17
CA GLN A 62 -5.31 -1.75 -11.46
C GLN A 62 -6.13 -2.79 -12.23
N LEU A 63 -6.67 -3.80 -11.52
CA LEU A 63 -7.55 -4.81 -12.11
C LEU A 63 -8.85 -4.18 -12.61
N ASP A 64 -9.49 -3.32 -11.81
CA ASP A 64 -10.69 -2.58 -12.23
C ASP A 64 -10.43 -1.69 -13.45
N GLN A 65 -9.26 -1.04 -13.51
CA GLN A 65 -8.86 -0.25 -14.67
C GLN A 65 -8.63 -1.12 -15.90
N ALA A 66 -8.07 -2.32 -15.73
CA ALA A 66 -7.85 -3.25 -16.83
C ALA A 66 -9.17 -3.78 -17.41
N LEU A 67 -10.14 -4.07 -16.54
CA LEU A 67 -11.46 -4.61 -16.90
C LEU A 67 -12.42 -3.54 -17.46
N SER A 68 -12.28 -2.27 -17.06
CA SER A 68 -13.18 -1.18 -17.51
C SER A 68 -12.83 -0.60 -18.88
N LYS A 69 -11.68 -0.94 -19.47
CA LYS A 69 -11.32 -0.50 -20.82
C LYS A 69 -12.16 -1.22 -21.88
N ASP A 70 -12.72 -0.45 -22.81
CA ASP A 70 -13.42 -0.96 -23.99
C ASP A 70 -12.77 -0.41 -25.28
N PRO A 71 -12.14 -1.25 -26.13
CA PRO A 71 -11.96 -2.69 -25.96
C PRO A 71 -10.93 -3.04 -24.86
N VAL A 72 -11.07 -4.23 -24.27
CA VAL A 72 -10.17 -4.70 -23.21
C VAL A 72 -8.75 -4.84 -23.74
N ASP A 73 -7.80 -4.22 -23.03
CA ASP A 73 -6.37 -4.39 -23.29
C ASP A 73 -5.90 -5.72 -22.67
N VAL A 74 -5.97 -6.79 -23.46
CA VAL A 74 -5.65 -8.16 -23.03
C VAL A 74 -4.23 -8.27 -22.48
N LYS A 75 -3.26 -7.55 -23.05
CA LYS A 75 -1.86 -7.58 -22.59
C LYS A 75 -1.74 -6.95 -21.21
N PHE A 76 -2.38 -5.80 -21.02
CA PHE A 76 -2.39 -5.13 -19.72
C PHE A 76 -3.11 -5.99 -18.67
N LEU A 77 -4.26 -6.56 -18.99
CA LEU A 77 -5.00 -7.45 -18.10
C LEU A 77 -4.18 -8.69 -17.71
N GLN A 78 -3.52 -9.34 -18.68
CA GLN A 78 -2.68 -10.50 -18.42
C GLN A 78 -1.49 -10.16 -17.52
N MET A 79 -0.86 -9.00 -17.73
CA MET A 79 0.22 -8.50 -16.87
C MET A 79 -0.25 -8.29 -15.42
N VAL A 80 -1.42 -7.67 -15.23
CA VAL A 80 -2.00 -7.44 -13.90
C VAL A 80 -2.31 -8.76 -13.20
N LEU A 81 -2.95 -9.71 -13.88
CA LEU A 81 -3.31 -11.01 -13.31
C LEU A 81 -2.07 -11.85 -12.96
N GLN A 82 -1.07 -11.87 -13.85
CA GLN A 82 0.18 -12.59 -13.61
C GLN A 82 0.95 -12.00 -12.41
N GLY A 83 1.01 -10.68 -12.28
CA GLY A 83 1.62 -10.00 -11.14
C GLY A 83 0.82 -10.09 -9.84
N GLY A 84 -0.49 -10.32 -9.92
CA GLY A 84 -1.38 -10.43 -8.75
C GLY A 84 -1.42 -11.82 -8.13
N ILE A 85 -1.49 -12.87 -8.96
CA ILE A 85 -1.73 -14.26 -8.53
C ILE A 85 -0.47 -15.12 -8.70
N GLY A 86 0.36 -14.82 -9.70
CA GLY A 86 1.59 -15.56 -10.03
C GLY A 86 2.86 -14.90 -9.50
N THR A 87 2.82 -14.27 -8.33
CA THR A 87 4.00 -13.62 -7.73
C THR A 87 5.07 -14.67 -7.41
N THR A 88 6.15 -14.70 -8.19
CA THR A 88 7.31 -15.59 -7.95
C THR A 88 8.49 -14.89 -7.28
N VAL A 89 8.53 -13.55 -7.35
CA VAL A 89 9.65 -12.72 -6.86
C VAL A 89 9.29 -11.94 -5.60
N ASN A 90 8.05 -11.41 -5.55
CA ASN A 90 7.54 -10.68 -4.39
C ASN A 90 6.69 -11.61 -3.53
N GLN A 91 6.61 -11.33 -2.22
CA GLN A 91 5.72 -12.05 -1.32
C GLN A 91 4.27 -11.96 -1.83
N GLY A 92 3.60 -13.11 -1.91
CA GLY A 92 2.28 -13.23 -2.51
C GLY A 92 1.14 -12.75 -1.60
N PRO A 93 -0.09 -12.65 -2.14
CA PRO A 93 -1.27 -12.22 -1.38
C PRO A 93 -1.55 -13.13 -0.16
N LEU A 94 -1.22 -14.41 -0.26
CA LEU A 94 -1.36 -15.36 0.86
C LEU A 94 -0.46 -14.96 2.03
N GLU A 95 0.80 -14.59 1.77
CA GLU A 95 1.75 -14.22 2.83
C GLU A 95 1.31 -12.92 3.53
N VAL A 96 0.75 -11.98 2.77
CA VAL A 96 0.15 -10.76 3.33
C VAL A 96 -1.01 -11.10 4.27
N ALA A 97 -1.88 -12.02 3.87
CA ALA A 97 -3.01 -12.46 4.68
C ALA A 97 -2.56 -13.20 5.96
N THR A 98 -1.59 -14.11 5.85
CA THR A 98 -1.06 -14.86 7.00
C THR A 98 -0.34 -13.95 8.00
N THR A 99 0.35 -12.93 7.50
CA THR A 99 1.08 -11.96 8.31
C THR A 99 0.15 -11.01 9.06
N PHE A 100 -0.82 -10.39 8.38
CA PHE A 100 -1.56 -9.26 8.95
C PHE A 100 -2.99 -9.58 9.40
N LEU A 101 -3.59 -10.70 8.98
CA LEU A 101 -4.98 -11.02 9.30
C LEU A 101 -5.16 -12.03 10.45
N ARG A 102 -4.06 -12.49 11.06
CA ARG A 102 -4.08 -13.34 12.25
C ARG A 102 -4.66 -12.57 13.45
N SER A 103 -5.19 -13.30 14.43
CA SER A 103 -5.68 -12.72 15.68
C SER A 103 -4.61 -11.81 16.30
N PRO A 104 -4.96 -10.59 16.72
CA PRO A 104 -3.99 -9.62 17.18
C PRO A 104 -3.24 -10.17 18.38
N THR A 105 -1.92 -10.27 18.28
CA THR A 105 -1.08 -10.50 19.47
C THR A 105 -0.77 -9.14 20.09
N VAL A 106 -0.88 -9.03 21.41
CA VAL A 106 -0.82 -7.77 22.18
C VAL A 106 0.46 -6.96 21.91
N ASN A 107 1.52 -7.61 21.42
CA ASN A 107 2.85 -7.03 21.24
C ASN A 107 3.09 -6.38 19.87
N GLU A 108 2.18 -6.53 18.90
CA GLU A 108 2.34 -5.87 17.59
C GLU A 108 2.11 -4.37 17.70
N CYS A 109 1.28 -3.91 18.66
CA CYS A 109 0.81 -2.53 18.74
C CYS A 109 1.86 -1.52 19.25
N GLU A 110 2.89 -1.96 19.99
CA GLU A 110 3.70 -1.08 20.85
C GLU A 110 4.84 -0.32 20.15
N SER A 111 5.10 -0.56 18.85
CA SER A 111 6.28 0.03 18.16
C SER A 111 5.96 1.02 17.03
N HIS A 112 4.71 1.42 16.85
CA HIS A 112 4.29 2.10 15.63
C HIS A 112 4.61 3.61 15.62
N ARG A 113 5.72 3.98 14.97
CA ARG A 113 5.95 5.34 14.47
C ARG A 113 5.04 5.71 13.29
N SER A 114 3.83 5.16 13.19
CA SER A 114 2.89 5.52 12.11
C SER A 114 2.27 6.89 12.39
N THR A 115 1.97 7.63 11.34
CA THR A 115 1.25 8.91 11.43
C THR A 115 -0.26 8.71 11.61
N ALA A 116 -0.82 7.56 11.21
CA ALA A 116 -2.28 7.32 11.23
C ALA A 116 -2.72 6.13 12.09
N VAL A 117 -1.88 5.09 12.24
CA VAL A 117 -2.16 3.94 13.12
C VAL A 117 -1.45 4.15 14.46
N THR A 118 -2.16 4.74 15.41
CA THR A 118 -1.61 5.11 16.73
C THR A 118 -2.08 4.22 17.87
N ASP A 119 -3.15 3.44 17.65
CA ASP A 119 -3.81 2.67 18.68
C ASP A 119 -4.34 1.32 18.15
N ALA A 120 -4.69 0.42 19.06
CA ALA A 120 -5.17 -0.92 18.70
C ALA A 120 -6.45 -0.91 17.88
N ALA A 121 -7.37 0.05 18.09
CA ALA A 121 -8.60 0.16 17.31
C ALA A 121 -8.30 0.56 15.85
N SER A 122 -7.38 1.50 15.64
CA SER A 122 -6.93 1.89 14.30
C SER A 122 -6.22 0.75 13.54
N TYR A 123 -5.48 -0.10 14.24
CA TYR A 123 -4.88 -1.30 13.64
C TYR A 123 -5.95 -2.31 13.23
N VAL A 124 -6.93 -2.57 14.09
CA VAL A 124 -8.06 -3.45 13.78
C VAL A 124 -8.88 -2.92 12.60
N ASP A 125 -9.08 -1.60 12.50
CA ASP A 125 -9.68 -0.97 11.32
C ASP A 125 -8.87 -1.28 10.04
N CYS A 126 -7.54 -1.12 10.08
CA CYS A 126 -6.68 -1.48 8.96
C CYS A 126 -6.79 -2.96 8.58
N GLN A 127 -6.84 -3.87 9.57
CA GLN A 127 -7.08 -5.30 9.32
C GLN A 127 -8.43 -5.53 8.64
N ASN A 128 -9.49 -4.86 9.07
CA ASN A 128 -10.82 -5.01 8.48
C ASN A 128 -10.87 -4.47 7.04
N ARG A 129 -10.25 -3.32 6.78
CA ARG A 129 -10.10 -2.77 5.43
C ARG A 129 -9.30 -3.69 4.52
N LEU A 130 -8.25 -4.31 5.05
CA LEU A 130 -7.45 -5.29 4.31
C LEU A 130 -8.28 -6.54 3.95
N ARG A 131 -9.10 -7.05 4.89
CA ARG A 131 -10.06 -8.15 4.62
C ARG A 131 -11.02 -7.80 3.49
N ILE A 132 -11.57 -6.58 3.49
CA ILE A 132 -12.48 -6.12 2.43
C ILE A 132 -11.76 -6.05 1.08
N CYS A 133 -10.53 -5.51 1.04
CA CYS A 133 -9.76 -5.43 -0.21
C CYS A 133 -9.45 -6.81 -0.78
N PHE A 134 -9.07 -7.79 0.06
CA PHE A 134 -8.89 -9.17 -0.39
C PHE A 134 -10.17 -9.77 -0.95
N ARG A 135 -11.30 -9.53 -0.29
CA ARG A 135 -12.59 -9.99 -0.80
C ARG A 135 -12.91 -9.38 -2.17
N GLN A 136 -12.68 -8.09 -2.35
CA GLN A 136 -12.87 -7.42 -3.65
C GLN A 136 -11.99 -8.01 -4.75
N LEU A 137 -10.78 -8.44 -4.42
CA LEU A 137 -9.89 -9.10 -5.37
C LEU A 137 -10.39 -10.51 -5.76
N LEU A 138 -11.03 -11.23 -4.83
CA LEU A 138 -11.52 -12.60 -5.05
C LEU A 138 -12.91 -12.67 -5.68
N ASP A 139 -13.75 -11.65 -5.46
CA ASP A 139 -15.14 -11.59 -5.97
C ASP A 139 -15.22 -11.07 -7.44
N LYS A 140 -14.09 -10.88 -8.13
CA LYS A 140 -13.98 -10.39 -9.52
C LYS A 140 -13.68 -11.52 -10.50
#